data_AF-A0A8H7QMK0-F1
#
_entry.id   AF-A0A8H7QMK0-F1
#
_cell.length_a   1.000
_cell.length_b   1.000
_cell.length_c   1.000
_cell.angle_alpha   90.00
_cell.angle_beta   90.00
_cell.angle_gamma   90.00
#
_symmetry.space_group_name_H-M   'P 1'
#
loop_
_entity.id
_entity.type
_entity.pdbx_description
1 polymer ?
#
loop_
_entity_poly.entity_id
_entity_poly.type
_entity_poly.pdbx_seq_one_letter_code
_entity_poly.pdbx_strand_id
1 'polypeptide(L)'
;MSMEYMDIDGPEFLSSVNQEIASIRANRTNDTAYQHQLSESTQTEPYAVYNEICVLDTNFLISKLGYLDTVLSIAEQHPGSLLVILPWVVIRELDGLKSSRHGGAEEDEICGRARRAMRFIEHKLRDKCPSLRGQKMKEILDPHMAKTNQKGDDRILDCCMYFHHHTKAKVTLLSNDRNLCIKVMVHDIDSISAESVPKMEALLNRIVSTKVTEDYVMEIDDFYPPIQQPEEDYDMMLDDDHHDILFLEGGGGSEQSRWAKEPTARKSSFKKLPDPPAYLDNDPTLVAPKKPPQNTTYSN
;
A
#
# COMPACT_ATOMS: atom_id res chain seq x y z
N MET A 1 -34.86 63.30 -5.38
CA MET A 1 -33.49 63.02 -4.90
C MET A 1 -33.12 61.63 -5.38
N SER A 2 -32.40 61.56 -6.49
CA SER A 2 -31.84 60.35 -7.08
C SER A 2 -30.39 60.21 -6.61
N MET A 3 -30.05 59.06 -6.03
CA MET A 3 -28.75 58.74 -5.45
C MET A 3 -27.89 58.08 -6.54
N GLU A 4 -26.87 58.77 -7.03
CA GLU A 4 -25.87 58.23 -7.95
C GLU A 4 -24.91 57.29 -7.19
N TYR A 5 -24.76 56.07 -7.69
CA TYR A 5 -23.77 55.11 -7.23
C TYR A 5 -22.40 55.50 -7.82
N MET A 6 -21.38 55.69 -6.97
CA MET A 6 -20.00 55.79 -7.42
C MET A 6 -19.44 54.38 -7.63
N ASP A 7 -18.98 54.08 -8.85
CA ASP A 7 -18.15 52.91 -9.17
C ASP A 7 -16.84 52.99 -8.38
N ILE A 8 -16.70 52.12 -7.39
CA ILE A 8 -15.43 51.89 -6.70
C ILE A 8 -14.82 50.68 -7.38
N ASP A 9 -13.99 50.92 -8.40
CA ASP A 9 -12.79 50.16 -8.77
C ASP A 9 -12.21 50.78 -10.05
N GLY A 10 -11.49 51.90 -9.87
CA GLY A 10 -10.86 52.62 -10.99
C GLY A 10 -9.76 51.80 -11.69
N PRO A 11 -9.44 52.13 -12.96
CA PRO A 11 -8.43 51.42 -13.75
C PRO A 11 -7.02 51.43 -13.13
N GLU A 12 -6.73 52.38 -12.24
CA GLU A 12 -5.47 52.44 -11.49
C GLU A 12 -5.34 51.31 -10.45
N PHE A 13 -6.44 50.90 -9.80
CA PHE A 13 -6.46 49.79 -8.85
C PHE A 13 -6.30 48.44 -9.57
N LEU A 14 -6.92 48.28 -10.74
CA LEU A 14 -6.71 47.10 -11.58
C LEU A 14 -5.27 47.04 -12.13
N SER A 15 -4.64 48.20 -12.38
CA SER A 15 -3.24 48.26 -12.82
C SER A 15 -2.27 47.87 -11.69
N SER A 16 -2.52 48.31 -10.46
CA SER A 16 -1.66 47.95 -9.31
C SER A 16 -1.76 46.45 -8.98
N VAL A 17 -2.96 45.87 -9.02
CA VAL A 17 -3.17 44.43 -8.84
C VAL A 17 -2.51 43.62 -9.97
N ASN A 18 -2.60 44.07 -11.22
CA ASN A 18 -1.93 43.40 -12.34
C ASN A 18 -0.40 43.47 -12.23
N GLN A 19 0.15 44.58 -11.71
CA GLN A 19 1.58 44.76 -11.50
C GLN A 19 2.10 43.91 -10.32
N GLU A 20 1.29 43.74 -9.28
CA GLU A 20 1.56 42.85 -8.15
C GLU A 20 1.47 41.36 -8.56
N ILE A 21 0.48 40.99 -9.39
CA ILE A 21 0.40 39.65 -9.99
C ILE A 21 1.60 39.40 -10.92
N ALA A 22 2.06 40.41 -11.66
CA ALA A 22 3.23 40.31 -12.53
C ALA A 22 4.54 40.17 -11.73
N SER A 23 4.69 40.83 -10.58
CA SER A 23 5.87 40.69 -9.71
C SER A 23 5.88 39.34 -8.96
N ILE A 24 4.71 38.83 -8.55
CA ILE A 24 4.57 37.46 -8.00
C ILE A 24 4.91 36.41 -9.06
N ARG A 25 4.54 36.65 -10.33
CA ARG A 25 4.95 35.81 -11.46
C ARG A 25 6.45 35.96 -11.74
N ALA A 26 7.02 37.16 -11.66
CA ALA A 26 8.45 37.42 -11.85
C ALA A 26 9.34 36.74 -10.80
N ASN A 27 8.90 36.71 -9.53
CA ASN A 27 9.61 35.99 -8.46
C ASN A 27 9.37 34.47 -8.51
N ARG A 28 8.31 34.00 -9.18
CA ARG A 28 8.13 32.57 -9.51
C ARG A 28 8.77 32.16 -10.84
N THR A 29 9.17 33.10 -11.70
CA THR A 29 9.74 32.78 -13.02
C THR A 29 11.19 32.32 -13.00
N ASN A 30 11.82 32.20 -11.84
CA ASN A 30 13.01 31.34 -11.71
C ASN A 30 12.66 29.84 -11.86
N ASP A 31 11.38 29.44 -11.76
CA ASP A 31 10.94 28.05 -11.99
C ASP A 31 10.43 27.77 -13.42
N THR A 32 10.11 28.78 -14.22
CA THR A 32 9.53 28.58 -15.58
C THR A 32 10.50 28.79 -16.75
N ALA A 33 11.79 28.93 -16.48
CA ALA A 33 12.84 28.69 -17.48
C ALA A 33 13.21 27.19 -17.61
N TYR A 34 12.70 26.33 -16.71
CA TYR A 34 12.90 24.87 -16.74
C TYR A 34 11.99 24.11 -17.72
N GLN A 35 11.05 24.78 -18.40
CA GLN A 35 10.06 24.10 -19.25
C GLN A 35 10.34 24.15 -20.76
N HIS A 36 11.49 24.66 -21.21
CA HIS A 36 11.85 24.61 -22.63
C HIS A 36 13.26 24.10 -22.96
N GLN A 37 13.95 23.54 -21.96
CA GLN A 37 15.18 22.76 -22.13
C GLN A 37 15.14 21.51 -21.23
N LEU A 38 14.13 20.67 -21.39
CA LEU A 38 14.35 19.23 -21.20
C LEU A 38 14.91 18.73 -22.52
N SER A 39 16.20 18.95 -22.69
CA SER A 39 17.02 18.04 -23.48
C SER A 39 16.66 16.61 -23.10
N GLU A 40 16.62 15.74 -24.10
CA GLU A 40 16.72 14.29 -23.95
C GLU A 40 17.90 13.96 -23.02
N SER A 41 17.64 13.97 -21.72
CA SER A 41 18.35 13.13 -20.80
C SER A 41 17.44 11.93 -20.63
N THR A 42 17.74 10.89 -21.39
CA THR A 42 17.31 9.54 -21.09
C THR A 42 17.87 9.18 -19.70
N GLN A 43 17.25 9.69 -18.63
CA GLN A 43 17.21 8.94 -17.39
C GLN A 43 16.38 7.72 -17.73
N THR A 44 17.06 6.64 -18.12
CA THR A 44 16.49 5.31 -18.17
C THR A 44 15.92 5.05 -16.78
N GLU A 45 14.62 5.29 -16.61
CA GLU A 45 13.91 4.86 -15.42
C GLU A 45 14.20 3.36 -15.24
N PRO A 46 14.42 2.87 -14.02
CA PRO A 46 15.05 1.58 -13.73
C PRO A 46 14.22 0.34 -14.13
N TYR A 47 13.21 0.49 -14.99
CA TYR A 47 12.41 -0.60 -15.54
C TYR A 47 13.12 -1.36 -16.64
N ALA A 48 14.16 -0.80 -17.26
CA ALA A 48 15.00 -1.50 -18.25
C ALA A 48 15.67 -2.77 -17.67
N VAL A 49 15.61 -2.92 -16.35
CA VAL A 49 16.17 -3.99 -15.52
C VAL A 49 15.27 -5.24 -15.53
N TYR A 50 13.97 -5.12 -15.84
CA TYR A 50 13.00 -6.20 -15.73
C TYR A 50 12.47 -6.72 -17.07
N ASN A 51 12.35 -8.04 -17.19
CA ASN A 51 11.78 -8.68 -18.39
C ASN A 51 10.25 -8.65 -18.44
N GLU A 52 9.61 -8.75 -17.27
CA GLU A 52 8.17 -8.73 -17.14
C GLU A 52 7.74 -7.77 -16.02
N ILE A 53 6.59 -7.13 -16.23
CA ILE A 53 5.93 -6.26 -15.27
C ILE A 53 4.50 -6.76 -15.07
N CYS A 54 4.11 -6.99 -13.82
CA CYS A 54 2.73 -7.29 -13.46
C CYS A 54 2.09 -6.11 -12.73
N VAL A 55 0.90 -5.68 -13.15
CA VAL A 55 0.13 -4.63 -12.46
C VAL A 55 -0.98 -5.27 -11.64
N LEU A 56 -1.12 -4.85 -10.38
CA LEU A 56 -2.12 -5.40 -9.46
C LEU A 56 -3.49 -4.73 -9.58
N ASP A 57 -4.55 -5.52 -9.41
CA ASP A 57 -5.92 -5.12 -9.11
C ASP A 57 -6.26 -5.48 -7.64
N THR A 58 -7.06 -4.64 -6.98
CA THR A 58 -7.61 -4.86 -5.64
C THR A 58 -8.33 -6.21 -5.52
N ASN A 59 -9.19 -6.56 -6.49
CA ASN A 59 -9.98 -7.80 -6.43
C ASN A 59 -9.10 -9.05 -6.52
N PHE A 60 -8.08 -8.99 -7.38
CA PHE A 60 -7.11 -10.07 -7.51
C PHE A 60 -6.31 -10.22 -6.22
N LEU A 61 -5.82 -9.11 -5.66
CA LEU A 61 -5.04 -9.11 -4.42
C LEU A 61 -5.82 -9.67 -3.23
N ILE A 62 -7.09 -9.30 -3.08
CA ILE A 62 -7.97 -9.80 -2.00
C ILE A 62 -8.21 -11.30 -2.12
N SER A 63 -8.36 -11.82 -3.33
CA SER A 63 -8.71 -13.22 -3.58
C SER A 63 -7.49 -14.14 -3.69
N LYS A 64 -6.32 -13.62 -4.10
CA LYS A 64 -5.14 -14.41 -4.48
C LYS A 64 -3.84 -13.90 -3.85
N LEU A 65 -3.90 -13.36 -2.63
CA LEU A 65 -2.72 -12.91 -1.89
C LEU A 65 -1.62 -13.99 -1.76
N GLY A 66 -1.98 -15.25 -1.51
CA GLY A 66 -1.00 -16.34 -1.41
C GLY A 66 -0.30 -16.68 -2.74
N TYR A 67 -1.00 -16.49 -3.85
CA TYR A 67 -0.38 -16.61 -5.17
C TYR A 67 0.60 -15.45 -5.42
N LEU A 68 0.23 -14.22 -5.05
CA LEU A 68 1.15 -13.09 -5.14
C LEU A 68 2.43 -13.32 -4.31
N ASP A 69 2.31 -13.86 -3.10
CA ASP A 69 3.49 -14.19 -2.29
C ASP A 69 4.38 -15.22 -2.99
N THR A 70 3.78 -16.26 -3.57
CA THR A 70 4.51 -17.26 -4.37
C THR A 70 5.23 -16.64 -5.56
N VAL A 71 4.54 -15.76 -6.31
CA VAL A 71 5.12 -15.02 -7.45
C VAL A 71 6.32 -14.19 -7.02
N LEU A 72 6.20 -13.43 -5.92
CA LEU A 72 7.28 -12.59 -5.40
C LEU A 72 8.46 -13.43 -4.92
N SER A 73 8.23 -14.53 -4.21
CA SER A 73 9.29 -15.43 -3.73
C SER A 73 10.06 -16.12 -4.86
N ILE A 74 9.39 -16.45 -5.98
CA ILE A 74 10.08 -16.98 -7.17
C ILE A 74 10.86 -15.85 -7.84
N ALA A 75 10.27 -14.65 -7.99
CA ALA A 75 10.95 -13.52 -8.61
C ALA A 75 12.21 -13.09 -7.82
N GLU A 76 12.22 -13.21 -6.49
CA GLU A 76 13.42 -12.96 -5.65
C GLU A 76 14.57 -13.94 -5.95
N GLN A 77 14.27 -15.18 -6.34
CA GLN A 77 15.27 -16.17 -6.74
C GLN A 77 15.79 -15.95 -8.17
N HIS A 78 15.09 -15.13 -8.95
CA HIS A 78 15.41 -14.81 -10.34
C HIS A 78 15.45 -13.28 -10.54
N PRO A 79 16.48 -12.57 -10.04
CA PRO A 79 16.57 -11.12 -10.16
C PRO A 79 16.39 -10.61 -11.59
N GLY A 80 15.66 -9.51 -11.77
CA GLY A 80 15.36 -8.95 -13.09
C GLY A 80 14.28 -9.69 -13.89
N SER A 81 13.75 -10.82 -13.39
CA SER A 81 12.70 -11.54 -14.10
C SER A 81 11.35 -10.82 -14.08
N LEU A 82 10.94 -10.31 -12.92
CA LEU A 82 9.62 -9.73 -12.71
C LEU A 82 9.66 -8.54 -11.75
N LEU A 83 8.92 -7.50 -12.12
CA LEU A 83 8.51 -6.42 -11.21
C LEU A 83 6.99 -6.38 -11.07
N VAL A 84 6.49 -6.46 -9.85
CA VAL A 84 5.08 -6.25 -9.53
C VAL A 84 4.87 -4.79 -9.14
N ILE A 85 3.96 -4.13 -9.85
CA ILE A 85 3.52 -2.77 -9.61
C ILE A 85 2.20 -2.77 -8.85
N LEU A 86 2.20 -2.04 -7.74
CA LEU A 86 1.00 -1.72 -6.97
C LEU A 86 0.50 -0.31 -7.36
N PRO A 87 -0.63 -0.18 -8.07
CA PRO A 87 -1.21 1.12 -8.40
C PRO A 87 -1.65 1.90 -7.15
N TRP A 88 -1.58 3.23 -7.19
CA TRP A 88 -2.08 4.08 -6.10
C TRP A 88 -3.56 3.87 -5.80
N VAL A 89 -4.34 3.62 -6.84
CA VAL A 89 -5.79 3.44 -6.71
C VAL A 89 -6.14 2.18 -5.92
N VAL A 90 -5.35 1.11 -6.07
CA VAL A 90 -5.51 -0.14 -5.31
C VAL A 90 -5.25 0.09 -3.83
N ILE A 91 -4.23 0.89 -3.46
CA ILE A 91 -3.97 1.25 -2.06
C ILE A 91 -5.18 1.97 -1.45
N ARG A 92 -5.77 2.91 -2.20
CA ARG A 92 -6.95 3.67 -1.76
C ARG A 92 -8.19 2.77 -1.61
N GLU A 93 -8.39 1.84 -2.53
CA GLU A 93 -9.51 0.90 -2.48
C GLU A 93 -9.38 -0.06 -1.29
N LEU A 94 -8.19 -0.62 -1.06
CA LEU A 94 -7.90 -1.41 0.15
C LEU A 94 -8.14 -0.60 1.43
N ASP A 95 -7.86 0.71 1.42
CA ASP A 95 -8.14 1.60 2.55
C ASP A 95 -9.64 1.70 2.84
N GLY A 96 -10.44 1.92 1.81
CA GLY A 96 -11.90 1.97 1.90
C GLY A 96 -12.53 0.68 2.41
N LEU A 97 -11.97 -0.48 2.04
CA LEU A 97 -12.49 -1.80 2.44
C LEU A 97 -12.24 -2.15 3.92
N LYS A 98 -11.41 -1.40 4.64
CA LYS A 98 -11.12 -1.67 6.07
C LYS A 98 -12.20 -1.20 7.04
N SER A 99 -13.07 -0.30 6.61
CA SER A 99 -13.94 0.46 7.52
C SER A 99 -15.44 0.20 7.27
N SER A 100 -15.82 -0.94 6.69
CA SER A 100 -17.25 -1.23 6.50
C SER A 100 -17.97 -1.30 7.85
N ARG A 101 -19.01 -0.47 8.00
CA ARG A 101 -19.76 -0.28 9.26
C ARG A 101 -21.04 -1.12 9.34
N HIS A 102 -21.33 -1.97 8.35
CA HIS A 102 -22.60 -2.67 8.23
C HIS A 102 -22.38 -4.19 8.33
N GLY A 103 -22.17 -4.66 9.57
CA GLY A 103 -21.68 -6.01 9.88
C GLY A 103 -22.53 -7.17 9.36
N GLY A 104 -22.05 -7.80 8.28
CA GLY A 104 -22.37 -9.16 7.88
C GLY A 104 -21.09 -10.02 7.83
N ALA A 105 -21.22 -11.35 7.99
CA ALA A 105 -20.07 -12.26 8.03
C ALA A 105 -19.18 -12.20 6.77
N GLU A 106 -19.77 -11.98 5.59
CA GLU A 106 -19.02 -11.82 4.35
C GLU A 106 -18.25 -10.50 4.30
N GLU A 107 -18.84 -9.40 4.77
CA GLU A 107 -18.14 -8.10 4.86
C GLU A 107 -16.97 -8.16 5.83
N ASP A 108 -17.12 -8.85 6.96
CA ASP A 108 -16.05 -9.06 7.93
C ASP A 108 -14.88 -9.86 7.30
N GLU A 109 -15.18 -10.85 6.47
CA GLU A 109 -14.17 -11.61 5.74
C GLU A 109 -13.42 -10.73 4.73
N ILE A 110 -14.13 -9.93 3.94
CA ILE A 110 -13.54 -8.99 2.96
C ILE A 110 -12.66 -7.97 3.68
N CYS A 111 -13.14 -7.36 4.76
CA CYS A 111 -12.37 -6.44 5.59
C CYS A 111 -11.12 -7.12 6.16
N GLY A 112 -11.24 -8.36 6.63
CA GLY A 112 -10.12 -9.18 7.10
C GLY A 112 -9.08 -9.45 5.99
N ARG A 113 -9.54 -9.76 4.77
CA ARG A 113 -8.67 -9.96 3.60
C ARG A 113 -7.97 -8.66 3.18
N ALA A 114 -8.68 -7.54 3.14
CA ALA A 114 -8.09 -6.23 2.83
C ALA A 114 -7.01 -5.84 3.86
N ARG A 115 -7.28 -6.03 5.16
CA ARG A 115 -6.29 -5.80 6.23
C ARG A 115 -5.06 -6.69 6.07
N ARG A 116 -5.24 -7.98 5.73
CA ARG A 116 -4.11 -8.89 5.48
C ARG A 116 -3.30 -8.48 4.26
N ALA A 117 -3.96 -8.16 3.15
CA ALA A 117 -3.31 -7.72 1.92
C ALA A 117 -2.45 -6.46 2.13
N MET A 118 -2.97 -5.47 2.86
CA MET A 118 -2.16 -4.29 3.17
C MET A 118 -0.96 -4.59 4.05
N ARG A 119 -1.13 -5.37 5.13
CA ARG A 119 -0.01 -5.72 6.02
C ARG A 119 1.08 -6.46 5.24
N PHE A 120 0.67 -7.35 4.35
CA PHE A 120 1.57 -8.06 3.45
C PHE A 120 2.35 -7.10 2.55
N ILE A 121 1.65 -6.18 1.87
CA ILE A 121 2.28 -5.16 1.01
C ILE A 121 3.23 -4.28 1.83
N GLU A 122 2.79 -3.78 2.97
CA GLU A 122 3.59 -2.92 3.86
C GLU A 122 4.88 -3.62 4.28
N HIS A 123 4.77 -4.89 4.68
CA HIS A 123 5.93 -5.70 5.07
C HIS A 123 6.90 -5.88 3.89
N LYS A 124 6.43 -6.32 2.73
CA LYS A 124 7.29 -6.50 1.54
C LYS A 124 7.96 -5.20 1.10
N LEU A 125 7.26 -4.05 1.17
CA LEU A 125 7.85 -2.74 0.87
C LEU A 125 8.87 -2.30 1.91
N ARG A 126 8.61 -2.53 3.21
CA ARG A 126 9.56 -2.22 4.30
C ARG A 126 10.84 -3.04 4.19
N ASP A 127 10.71 -4.29 3.79
CA ASP A 127 11.81 -5.22 3.57
C ASP A 127 12.57 -4.94 2.25
N LYS A 128 12.13 -3.93 1.48
CA LYS A 128 12.71 -3.55 0.19
C LYS A 128 12.73 -4.72 -0.80
N CYS A 129 11.66 -5.52 -0.83
CA CYS A 129 11.47 -6.59 -1.80
C CYS A 129 11.72 -6.05 -3.23
N PRO A 130 12.73 -6.54 -3.97
CA PRO A 130 13.13 -5.96 -5.24
C PRO A 130 12.04 -6.12 -6.31
N SER A 131 11.27 -7.21 -6.23
CA SER A 131 10.21 -7.56 -7.17
C SER A 131 8.85 -6.92 -6.86
N LEU A 132 8.74 -6.05 -5.84
CA LEU A 132 7.51 -5.32 -5.52
C LEU A 132 7.78 -3.82 -5.37
N ARG A 133 6.96 -3.00 -6.04
CA ARG A 133 7.05 -1.54 -5.94
C ARG A 133 5.69 -0.87 -6.07
N GLY A 134 5.50 0.22 -5.33
CA GLY A 134 4.39 1.14 -5.56
C GLY A 134 4.60 1.97 -6.83
N GLN A 135 3.52 2.22 -7.57
CA GLN A 135 3.49 3.24 -8.62
C GLN A 135 3.94 4.60 -8.03
N LYS A 136 4.80 5.36 -8.70
CA LYS A 136 5.16 6.74 -8.30
C LYS A 136 4.11 7.71 -8.85
N MET A 137 3.97 8.88 -8.21
CA MET A 137 3.01 9.90 -8.65
C MET A 137 3.26 10.43 -10.07
N LYS A 138 4.52 10.37 -10.55
CA LYS A 138 4.90 10.79 -11.91
C LYS A 138 4.66 9.72 -12.98
N GLU A 139 4.25 8.51 -12.59
CA GLU A 139 4.08 7.36 -13.47
C GLU A 139 2.63 7.25 -13.92
N ILE A 140 2.18 8.27 -14.64
CA ILE A 140 0.82 8.44 -15.13
C ILE A 140 0.93 8.74 -16.62
N LEU A 141 0.15 8.06 -17.46
CA LEU A 141 0.23 8.25 -18.90
C LEU A 141 -0.61 9.45 -19.36
N ASP A 142 -1.84 9.56 -18.88
CA ASP A 142 -2.69 10.73 -19.07
C ASP A 142 -2.72 11.59 -17.79
N PRO A 143 -2.03 12.76 -17.77
CA PRO A 143 -2.00 13.64 -16.60
C PRO A 143 -3.38 14.17 -16.19
N HIS A 144 -4.37 14.12 -17.08
CA HIS A 144 -5.74 14.49 -16.77
C HIS A 144 -6.43 13.43 -15.89
N MET A 145 -5.96 12.17 -15.91
CA MET A 145 -6.45 11.11 -15.02
C MET A 145 -6.20 11.42 -13.54
N ALA A 146 -5.13 12.16 -13.23
CA ALA A 146 -4.82 12.58 -11.87
C ALA A 146 -5.80 13.65 -11.33
N LYS A 147 -6.46 14.40 -12.24
CA LYS A 147 -7.27 15.58 -11.91
C LYS A 147 -8.77 15.33 -11.97
N THR A 148 -9.19 14.18 -12.48
CA THR A 148 -10.60 13.84 -12.65
C THR A 148 -11.06 12.78 -11.64
N ASN A 149 -12.36 12.79 -11.33
CA ASN A 149 -13.03 11.75 -10.56
C ASN A 149 -13.27 10.48 -11.40
N GLN A 150 -12.27 10.06 -12.19
CA GLN A 150 -12.36 8.83 -12.97
C GLN A 150 -12.47 7.60 -12.09
N LYS A 151 -13.08 6.55 -12.66
CA LYS A 151 -13.32 5.27 -11.97
C LYS A 151 -11.99 4.58 -11.66
N GLY A 152 -12.00 3.73 -10.64
CA GLY A 152 -10.81 3.00 -10.19
C GLY A 152 -10.12 2.24 -11.32
N ASP A 153 -10.91 1.51 -12.10
CA ASP A 153 -10.51 0.77 -13.31
C ASP A 153 -9.70 1.59 -14.30
N ASP A 154 -10.13 2.82 -14.60
CA ASP A 154 -9.48 3.64 -15.63
C ASP A 154 -8.08 4.08 -15.16
N ARG A 155 -7.89 4.23 -13.84
CA ARG A 155 -6.58 4.51 -13.24
C ARG A 155 -5.66 3.29 -13.22
N ILE A 156 -6.22 2.08 -13.09
CA ILE A 156 -5.45 0.83 -13.24
C ILE A 156 -5.03 0.66 -14.70
N LEU A 157 -5.93 0.93 -15.65
CA LEU A 157 -5.62 0.92 -17.08
C LEU A 157 -4.52 1.93 -17.43
N ASP A 158 -4.63 3.18 -16.97
CA ASP A 158 -3.59 4.20 -17.14
C ASP A 158 -2.22 3.72 -16.62
N CYS A 159 -2.20 3.10 -15.43
CA CYS A 159 -1.00 2.48 -14.88
C CYS A 159 -0.41 1.42 -15.81
N CYS A 160 -1.24 0.50 -16.33
CA CYS A 160 -0.81 -0.53 -17.28
C CYS A 160 -0.22 0.10 -18.54
N MET A 161 -0.92 1.08 -19.13
CA MET A 161 -0.45 1.75 -20.35
C MET A 161 0.83 2.53 -20.10
N TYR A 162 1.00 3.18 -18.95
CA TYR A 162 2.24 3.89 -18.62
C TYR A 162 3.46 2.97 -18.76
N PHE A 163 3.44 1.80 -18.12
CA PHE A 163 4.55 0.84 -18.22
C PHE A 163 4.65 0.21 -19.60
N HIS A 164 3.53 -0.01 -20.28
CA HIS A 164 3.54 -0.56 -21.64
C HIS A 164 4.22 0.39 -22.63
N HIS A 165 4.01 1.70 -22.48
CA HIS A 165 4.61 2.72 -23.36
C HIS A 165 6.05 3.07 -22.98
N HIS A 166 6.40 3.08 -21.69
CA HIS A 166 7.69 3.57 -21.21
C HIS A 166 8.72 2.48 -20.93
N THR A 167 8.35 1.20 -21.09
CA THR A 167 9.26 0.08 -20.84
C THR A 167 9.27 -0.88 -22.02
N LYS A 168 10.33 -1.70 -22.13
CA LYS A 168 10.39 -2.82 -23.07
C LYS A 168 9.91 -4.13 -22.45
N ALA A 169 9.63 -4.11 -21.15
CA ALA A 169 9.17 -5.27 -20.42
C ALA A 169 7.77 -5.67 -20.89
N LYS A 170 7.48 -6.97 -20.86
CA LYS A 170 6.13 -7.45 -21.08
C LYS A 170 5.24 -6.99 -19.92
N VAL A 171 4.17 -6.26 -20.20
CA VAL A 171 3.21 -5.82 -19.17
C VAL A 171 2.01 -6.75 -19.13
N THR A 172 1.65 -7.19 -17.93
CA THR A 172 0.50 -8.08 -17.69
C THR A 172 -0.34 -7.54 -16.52
N LEU A 173 -1.66 -7.41 -16.70
CA LEU A 173 -2.59 -7.10 -15.60
C LEU A 173 -2.97 -8.37 -14.84
N LEU A 174 -2.91 -8.33 -13.51
CA LEU A 174 -3.46 -9.37 -12.63
C LEU A 174 -4.82 -8.92 -12.11
N SER A 175 -5.91 -9.38 -12.73
CA SER A 175 -7.28 -8.95 -12.43
C SER A 175 -8.30 -10.07 -12.64
N ASN A 176 -9.34 -10.07 -11.80
CA ASN A 176 -10.51 -10.93 -11.98
C ASN A 176 -11.69 -10.19 -12.61
N ASP A 177 -11.59 -8.88 -12.81
CA ASP A 177 -12.63 -8.11 -13.47
C ASP A 177 -12.56 -8.31 -14.98
N ARG A 178 -13.59 -8.92 -15.54
CA ARG A 178 -13.66 -9.22 -16.97
C ARG A 178 -13.70 -7.97 -17.82
N ASN A 179 -14.35 -6.89 -17.37
CA ASN A 179 -14.43 -5.65 -18.12
C ASN A 179 -13.09 -4.95 -18.14
N LEU A 180 -12.39 -4.88 -17.01
CA LEU A 180 -11.04 -4.33 -16.95
C LEU A 180 -10.06 -5.17 -17.78
N CYS A 181 -10.15 -6.49 -17.73
CA CYS A 181 -9.38 -7.39 -18.59
C CYS A 181 -9.61 -7.12 -20.09
N ILE A 182 -10.87 -6.92 -20.50
CA ILE A 182 -11.20 -6.57 -21.89
C ILE A 182 -10.59 -5.21 -22.26
N LYS A 183 -10.70 -4.21 -21.39
CA LYS A 183 -10.11 -2.89 -21.63
C LYS A 183 -8.60 -2.97 -21.88
N VAL A 184 -7.84 -3.67 -21.04
CA VAL A 184 -6.38 -3.79 -21.25
C VAL A 184 -6.03 -4.56 -22.53
N MET A 185 -6.80 -5.59 -22.89
CA MET A 185 -6.58 -6.35 -24.13
C MET A 185 -6.79 -5.50 -25.40
N VAL A 186 -7.69 -4.49 -25.36
CA VAL A 186 -7.86 -3.53 -26.48
C VAL A 186 -6.61 -2.68 -26.70
N HIS A 187 -5.76 -2.55 -25.69
CA HIS A 187 -4.48 -1.84 -25.74
C HIS A 187 -3.28 -2.79 -25.89
N ASP A 188 -3.49 -4.02 -26.38
CA ASP A 188 -2.44 -5.04 -26.57
C ASP A 188 -1.67 -5.41 -25.28
N ILE A 189 -2.33 -5.27 -24.12
CA ILE A 189 -1.79 -5.67 -22.82
C ILE A 189 -2.48 -6.96 -22.36
N ASP A 190 -1.66 -7.94 -21.96
CA ASP A 190 -2.14 -9.23 -21.47
C ASP A 190 -2.80 -9.10 -20.09
N SER A 191 -3.73 -10.00 -19.79
CA SER A 191 -4.27 -10.17 -18.44
C SER A 191 -4.32 -11.63 -17.98
N ILE A 192 -4.17 -11.80 -16.67
CA ILE A 192 -4.25 -13.07 -15.96
C ILE A 192 -5.30 -12.93 -14.86
N SER A 193 -6.30 -13.81 -14.91
CA SER A 193 -7.31 -13.95 -13.87
C SER A 193 -7.06 -15.18 -13.01
N ALA A 194 -7.59 -15.15 -11.80
CA ALA A 194 -7.63 -16.25 -10.85
C ALA A 194 -8.30 -17.53 -11.39
N GLU A 195 -9.14 -17.39 -12.41
CA GLU A 195 -9.87 -18.49 -13.04
C GLU A 195 -8.99 -19.24 -14.06
N SER A 196 -7.92 -18.63 -14.54
CA SER A 196 -7.04 -19.20 -15.57
C SER A 196 -5.75 -19.75 -14.98
N VAL A 197 -5.84 -20.91 -14.33
CA VAL A 197 -4.68 -21.65 -13.79
C VAL A 197 -3.56 -21.81 -14.83
N PRO A 198 -3.83 -22.16 -16.12
CA PRO A 198 -2.76 -22.30 -17.10
C PRO A 198 -1.98 -21.00 -17.35
N LYS A 199 -2.65 -19.84 -17.33
CA LYS A 199 -1.99 -18.54 -17.48
C LYS A 199 -1.15 -18.19 -16.25
N MET A 200 -1.63 -18.53 -15.05
CA MET A 200 -0.89 -18.35 -13.80
C MET A 200 0.39 -19.20 -13.81
N GLU A 201 0.30 -20.48 -14.17
CA GLU A 201 1.47 -21.35 -14.31
C GLU A 201 2.43 -20.86 -15.40
N ALA A 202 1.91 -20.39 -16.54
CA ALA A 202 2.72 -19.80 -17.60
C ALA A 202 3.46 -18.54 -17.15
N LEU A 203 2.89 -17.74 -16.24
CA LEU A 203 3.62 -16.62 -15.62
C LEU A 203 4.79 -17.17 -14.79
N LEU A 204 4.55 -18.11 -13.88
CA LEU A 204 5.62 -18.69 -13.04
C LEU A 204 6.76 -19.27 -13.88
N ASN A 205 6.43 -20.02 -14.94
CA ASN A 205 7.43 -20.61 -15.83
C ASN A 205 8.26 -19.56 -16.56
N ARG A 206 7.68 -18.41 -16.93
CA ARG A 206 8.42 -17.31 -17.59
C ARG A 206 9.37 -16.59 -16.63
N ILE A 207 8.96 -16.44 -15.36
CA ILE A 207 9.84 -15.90 -14.30
C ILE A 207 11.08 -16.80 -14.17
N VAL A 208 10.89 -18.12 -14.05
CA VAL A 208 11.98 -19.09 -13.91
C VAL A 208 12.85 -19.20 -15.16
N SER A 209 12.26 -19.09 -16.36
CA SER A 209 12.98 -19.24 -17.63
C SER A 209 13.77 -17.99 -18.03
N THR A 210 13.65 -16.89 -17.29
CA THR A 210 14.40 -15.66 -17.55
C THR A 210 15.89 -15.94 -17.40
N LYS A 211 16.61 -15.89 -18.52
CA LYS A 211 18.07 -15.91 -18.51
C LYS A 211 18.55 -14.57 -17.95
N VAL A 212 19.39 -14.62 -16.91
CA VAL A 212 20.15 -13.46 -16.46
C VAL A 212 20.99 -13.00 -17.65
N THR A 213 20.71 -11.82 -18.19
CA THR A 213 21.58 -11.21 -19.20
C THR A 213 22.89 -10.84 -18.49
N GLU A 214 24.03 -11.24 -19.05
CA GLU A 214 25.38 -11.12 -18.46
C GLU A 214 25.80 -9.67 -18.14
N ASP A 215 25.01 -8.66 -18.51
CA ASP A 215 25.19 -7.25 -18.12
C ASP A 215 24.91 -6.96 -16.63
N TYR A 216 24.59 -7.99 -15.84
CA TYR A 216 24.26 -7.94 -14.41
C TYR A 216 25.44 -8.25 -13.48
N VAL A 217 26.64 -7.80 -13.80
CA VAL A 217 27.71 -7.69 -12.78
C VAL A 217 27.65 -6.27 -12.22
N MET A 218 27.03 -6.10 -11.05
CA MET A 218 27.34 -4.91 -10.26
C MET A 218 28.79 -5.07 -9.77
N GLU A 219 29.73 -4.40 -10.43
CA GLU A 219 31.00 -4.06 -9.79
C GLU A 219 30.64 -3.18 -8.59
N ILE A 220 30.84 -3.73 -7.39
CA ILE A 220 30.82 -2.95 -6.16
C ILE A 220 32.10 -2.11 -6.21
N ASP A 221 32.02 -0.92 -6.81
CA ASP A 221 33.08 0.06 -6.66
C ASP A 221 33.07 0.52 -5.19
N ASP A 222 34.14 0.16 -4.48
CA ASP A 222 34.53 0.63 -3.14
C ASP A 222 34.83 2.14 -3.13
N PHE A 223 33.90 2.96 -3.62
CA PHE A 223 34.03 4.42 -3.63
C PHE A 223 33.08 5.04 -2.59
N TYR A 224 33.37 4.78 -1.32
CA TYR A 224 32.93 5.66 -0.24
C TYR A 224 34.02 6.72 -0.04
N PRO A 225 33.85 7.97 -0.49
CA PRO A 225 34.76 9.03 -0.07
C PRO A 225 34.59 9.24 1.44
N PRO A 226 35.68 9.43 2.20
CA PRO A 226 35.58 9.70 3.63
C PRO A 226 34.81 11.01 3.83
N ILE A 227 33.81 10.97 4.72
CA ILE A 227 33.07 12.15 5.16
C ILE A 227 34.07 13.09 5.83
N GLN A 228 34.43 14.18 5.14
CA GLN A 228 35.05 15.33 5.78
C GLN A 228 33.93 16.06 6.53
N GLN A 229 34.00 16.05 7.86
CA GLN A 229 33.12 16.84 8.72
C GLN A 229 33.40 18.33 8.47
N PRO A 230 32.41 19.14 8.06
CA PRO A 230 32.50 20.58 8.24
C PRO A 230 32.17 20.88 9.69
N GLU A 231 33.11 21.49 10.41
CA GLU A 231 32.82 22.24 11.62
C GLU A 231 31.94 23.44 11.24
N GLU A 232 30.68 23.45 11.68
CA GLU A 232 29.90 24.68 11.76
C GLU A 232 29.14 24.71 13.09
N ASP A 233 29.56 25.69 13.90
CA ASP A 233 28.98 26.16 15.14
C ASP A 233 27.45 26.25 15.08
N TYR A 234 26.77 25.44 15.88
CA TYR A 234 25.43 25.75 16.37
C TYR A 234 25.53 26.19 17.82
N ASP A 235 25.74 27.49 17.97
CA ASP A 235 25.50 28.23 19.19
C ASP A 235 23.98 28.26 19.44
N MET A 236 23.49 27.38 20.31
CA MET A 236 22.09 27.32 20.74
C MET A 236 22.07 27.25 22.27
N MET A 237 21.54 28.33 22.84
CA MET A 237 21.50 28.67 24.26
C MET A 237 21.09 27.50 25.17
N LEU A 238 21.98 27.18 26.11
CA LEU A 238 21.64 26.42 27.31
C LEU A 238 21.01 27.39 28.32
N ASP A 239 19.72 27.22 28.59
CA ASP A 239 19.15 27.68 29.84
C ASP A 239 19.71 26.76 30.94
N ASP A 240 20.59 27.35 31.74
CA ASP A 240 21.15 26.83 32.98
C ASP A 240 20.03 26.67 34.01
N ASP A 241 19.80 25.45 34.50
CA ASP A 241 19.45 25.24 35.89
C ASP A 241 20.08 23.92 36.38
N HIS A 242 21.18 24.12 37.09
CA HIS A 242 21.95 23.22 37.95
C HIS A 242 21.20 22.02 38.57
N HIS A 243 21.83 20.84 38.56
CA HIS A 243 22.65 20.45 39.72
C HIS A 243 23.48 19.17 39.50
N ASP A 244 24.69 19.26 40.04
CA ASP A 244 25.76 18.27 40.12
C ASP A 244 25.34 16.90 40.64
N ILE A 245 25.86 15.82 40.03
CA ILE A 245 26.38 14.68 40.80
C ILE A 245 27.68 14.17 40.17
N LEU A 246 28.74 14.31 40.97
CA LEU A 246 30.08 13.78 40.81
C LEU A 246 30.12 12.26 40.69
N PHE A 247 31.04 11.79 39.85
CA PHE A 247 31.65 10.47 39.93
C PHE A 247 32.22 10.22 41.33
N LEU A 248 32.09 9.00 41.85
CA LEU A 248 33.16 8.34 42.58
C LEU A 248 32.97 6.82 42.63
N GLU A 249 34.09 6.16 42.41
CA GLU A 249 34.37 4.74 42.42
C GLU A 249 34.10 4.08 43.79
N GLY A 250 34.00 2.75 43.81
CA GLY A 250 34.32 2.00 45.02
C GLY A 250 33.61 0.66 45.13
N GLY A 251 34.38 -0.42 45.15
CA GLY A 251 33.89 -1.80 45.25
C GLY A 251 33.31 -2.18 46.62
N GLY A 252 32.90 -3.45 46.71
CA GLY A 252 32.64 -4.11 48.00
C GLY A 252 31.30 -4.82 48.03
N GLY A 253 31.32 -6.13 47.77
CA GLY A 253 30.18 -6.98 48.06
C GLY A 253 30.03 -7.22 49.56
N SER A 254 28.79 -7.33 50.03
CA SER A 254 28.35 -8.38 50.95
C SER A 254 26.84 -8.28 51.19
N GLU A 255 26.21 -9.46 51.13
CA GLU A 255 25.06 -9.89 51.90
C GLU A 255 23.61 -9.44 51.57
N GLN A 256 22.84 -10.51 51.26
CA GLN A 256 21.49 -10.82 51.75
C GLN A 256 20.27 -10.43 50.88
N SER A 257 19.94 -11.37 49.99
CA SER A 257 18.68 -12.13 49.98
C SER A 257 17.40 -11.45 50.47
N ARG A 258 16.59 -10.97 49.52
CA ARG A 258 15.11 -10.82 49.55
C ARG A 258 14.75 -10.19 48.19
N TRP A 259 14.34 -10.88 47.12
CA TRP A 259 13.18 -11.75 46.98
C TRP A 259 13.36 -12.69 45.77
N ALA A 260 13.06 -13.97 46.00
CA ALA A 260 12.59 -14.88 44.96
C ALA A 260 11.09 -15.13 45.18
N LYS A 261 10.39 -15.48 44.09
CA LYS A 261 8.99 -15.99 43.98
C LYS A 261 7.91 -14.90 43.95
N GLU A 262 6.85 -14.92 43.12
CA GLU A 262 6.36 -15.71 41.97
C GLU A 262 5.08 -14.97 41.45
N PRO A 263 4.39 -15.41 40.38
CA PRO A 263 3.48 -14.59 39.57
C PRO A 263 2.06 -14.44 40.15
N THR A 264 1.43 -13.27 39.92
CA THR A 264 0.02 -13.03 40.23
C THR A 264 -0.90 -13.30 39.04
N ALA A 265 -1.83 -14.23 39.26
CA ALA A 265 -2.91 -14.60 38.37
C ALA A 265 -3.90 -13.44 38.12
N ARG A 266 -4.26 -13.19 36.85
CA ARG A 266 -5.40 -12.35 36.48
C ARG A 266 -6.71 -13.15 36.65
N LYS A 267 -7.53 -12.76 37.62
CA LYS A 267 -8.91 -13.25 37.77
C LYS A 267 -9.85 -12.56 36.79
N SER A 268 -10.60 -13.40 36.10
CA SER A 268 -11.78 -13.11 35.28
C SER A 268 -12.91 -12.52 36.14
N SER A 269 -13.47 -11.39 35.67
CA SER A 269 -14.65 -10.76 36.26
C SER A 269 -15.91 -11.20 35.49
N PHE A 270 -16.47 -12.35 35.87
CA PHE A 270 -17.80 -12.76 35.44
C PHE A 270 -18.86 -11.87 36.11
N LYS A 271 -19.66 -11.16 35.31
CA LYS A 271 -20.92 -10.54 35.75
C LYS A 271 -21.92 -11.67 36.06
N LYS A 272 -22.37 -11.76 37.32
CA LYS A 272 -23.46 -12.65 37.75
C LYS A 272 -24.78 -12.22 37.09
N LEU A 273 -25.47 -13.16 36.44
CA LEU A 273 -26.90 -13.04 36.14
C LEU A 273 -27.72 -13.19 37.43
N PRO A 274 -28.89 -12.54 37.54
CA PRO A 274 -29.81 -12.75 38.66
C PRO A 274 -30.52 -14.11 38.56
N ASP A 275 -30.74 -14.75 39.71
CA ASP A 275 -31.45 -16.02 39.83
C ASP A 275 -32.94 -15.88 39.40
N PRO A 276 -33.51 -16.86 38.69
CA PRO A 276 -34.94 -16.86 38.38
C PRO A 276 -35.78 -17.26 39.61
N PRO A 277 -36.97 -16.68 39.79
CA PRO A 277 -37.84 -17.01 40.91
C PRO A 277 -38.39 -18.43 40.81
N ALA A 278 -38.42 -19.12 41.95
CA ALA A 278 -39.02 -20.43 42.10
C ALA A 278 -40.54 -20.35 42.02
N TYR A 279 -41.12 -20.79 40.90
CA TYR A 279 -42.45 -21.37 40.84
C TYR A 279 -42.44 -22.50 39.80
N LEU A 280 -42.51 -23.73 40.28
CA LEU A 280 -43.04 -24.86 39.51
C LEU A 280 -44.56 -24.70 39.55
N ASP A 281 -45.20 -24.60 38.39
CA ASP A 281 -46.52 -25.16 38.20
C ASP A 281 -46.67 -25.69 36.78
N ASN A 282 -47.30 -26.86 36.71
CA ASN A 282 -47.35 -27.79 35.59
C ASN A 282 -48.17 -27.23 34.41
N ASP A 283 -47.57 -27.14 33.22
CA ASP A 283 -48.31 -26.94 31.97
C ASP A 283 -48.21 -28.19 31.07
N PRO A 284 -49.28 -29.00 30.96
CA PRO A 284 -49.28 -30.23 30.17
C PRO A 284 -49.49 -30.03 28.66
N THR A 285 -49.30 -28.83 28.10
CA THR A 285 -49.61 -28.56 26.68
C THR A 285 -48.40 -28.41 25.73
N LEU A 286 -47.16 -28.54 26.20
CA LEU A 286 -45.97 -28.50 25.33
C LEU A 286 -45.44 -29.89 24.96
N VAL A 287 -46.21 -30.61 24.13
CA VAL A 287 -45.74 -31.84 23.45
C VAL A 287 -45.06 -31.46 22.14
N ALA A 288 -43.74 -31.60 22.07
CA ALA A 288 -43.00 -31.55 20.80
C ALA A 288 -43.16 -32.86 20.01
N PRO A 289 -43.31 -32.85 18.68
CA PRO A 289 -43.49 -34.06 17.89
C PRO A 289 -42.19 -34.87 17.77
N LYS A 290 -42.31 -36.19 17.99
CA LYS A 290 -41.22 -37.18 17.87
C LYS A 290 -40.72 -37.27 16.42
N LYS A 291 -39.39 -37.24 16.23
CA LYS A 291 -38.72 -37.65 14.97
C LYS A 291 -39.03 -39.13 14.66
N PRO A 292 -39.22 -39.51 13.38
CA PRO A 292 -39.36 -40.91 13.00
C PRO A 292 -38.02 -41.66 13.11
N PRO A 293 -38.03 -42.97 13.42
CA PRO A 293 -36.81 -43.74 13.65
C PRO A 293 -36.08 -44.08 12.34
N GLN A 294 -34.76 -43.96 12.39
CA GLN A 294 -33.82 -44.59 11.46
C GLN A 294 -33.38 -45.94 12.05
N ASN A 295 -33.53 -47.03 11.27
CA ASN A 295 -32.57 -48.13 11.05
C ASN A 295 -33.27 -49.39 10.48
N THR A 296 -32.97 -49.77 9.23
CA THR A 296 -32.04 -50.85 8.81
C THR A 296 -32.50 -52.27 9.17
N THR A 297 -32.73 -53.14 8.16
CA THR A 297 -31.96 -54.38 7.87
C THR A 297 -32.68 -55.32 6.87
N TYR A 298 -31.90 -55.79 5.89
CA TYR A 298 -31.78 -57.11 5.22
C TYR A 298 -32.95 -58.07 4.93
N SER A 299 -32.87 -58.62 3.69
CA SER A 299 -33.29 -59.95 3.15
C SER A 299 -34.81 -60.25 3.11
N ASN A 300 -35.41 -60.81 2.05
CA ASN A 300 -34.99 -61.67 0.92
C ASN A 300 -35.57 -61.15 -0.40
#